data_AF-A0A934H0U1-F1
#
_entry.id   AF-A0A934H0U1-F1
#
_cell.length_a   1.000
_cell.length_b   1.000
_cell.length_c   1.000
_cell.angle_alpha   90.00
_cell.angle_beta   90.00
_cell.angle_gamma   90.00
#
_symmetry.space_group_name_H-M   'P 1'
#
loop_
_entity.id
_entity.type
_entity.pdbx_description
1 polymer ?
#
loop_
_entity_poly.entity_id
_entity_poly.type
_entity_poly.pdbx_seq_one_letter_code
_entity_poly.pdbx_strand_id
1 'polypeptide(L)' 'MDNQTPPLISSFIVRFVLEGQASPSSALHGTIRHIQSAEELNFNEWREALEFMHRFVHLDELQPPSAPQTPIT' A
#
# COMPACT_ATOMS: atom_id res chain seq x y z
N MET A 1 33.89 1.54 -1.01
CA MET A 1 32.94 2.67 -0.96
C MET A 1 31.57 2.10 -1.24
N ASP A 2 30.90 1.77 -0.17
CA ASP A 2 29.58 1.17 -0.12
C ASP A 2 28.63 2.28 -0.56
N ASN A 3 28.23 2.25 -1.83
CA ASN A 3 27.29 3.21 -2.40
C ASN A 3 25.90 2.90 -1.82
N GLN A 4 25.68 3.33 -0.57
CA GLN A 4 24.40 3.24 0.12
C GLN A 4 23.41 4.14 -0.62
N THR A 5 22.78 3.60 -1.66
CA THR A 5 21.61 4.21 -2.26
C THR A 5 20.60 4.46 -1.15
N PRO A 6 20.11 5.69 -0.97
CA PRO A 6 19.11 5.97 0.03
C PRO A 6 17.90 5.05 -0.20
N PRO A 7 17.25 4.54 0.86
CA PRO A 7 16.08 3.70 0.71
C PRO A 7 15.03 4.46 -0.12
N LEU A 8 14.51 3.80 -1.16
CA LEU A 8 13.43 4.35 -1.96
C LEU A 8 12.15 4.30 -1.13
N ILE A 9 11.84 5.38 -0.41
CA ILE A 9 10.63 5.49 0.39
C ILE A 9 9.50 5.99 -0.51
N SER A 10 8.44 5.19 -0.66
CA SER A 10 7.17 5.59 -1.27
C SER A 10 6.16 5.94 -0.17
N SER A 11 5.41 7.03 -0.33
CA SER A 11 4.51 7.54 0.71
C SER A 11 3.13 7.85 0.15
N PHE A 12 2.09 7.43 0.87
CA PHE A 12 0.70 7.56 0.43
C PHE A 12 -0.15 8.16 1.54
N ILE A 13 -1.09 9.02 1.16
CA ILE A 13 -2.21 9.43 2.02
C ILE A 13 -3.45 8.69 1.54
N VAL A 14 -4.13 8.01 2.44
CA VAL A 14 -5.43 7.38 2.17
C VAL A 14 -6.49 8.08 3.02
N ARG A 15 -7.54 8.56 2.37
CA ARG A 15 -8.70 9.15 3.02
C ARG A 15 -9.91 8.27 2.75
N PHE A 16 -10.55 7.79 3.81
CA PHE A 16 -11.79 7.04 3.72
C PHE A 16 -12.97 7.97 4.00
N VAL A 17 -14.05 7.79 3.24
CA VAL A 17 -15.33 8.44 3.45
C VAL A 17 -16.36 7.33 3.64
N LEU A 18 -16.93 7.27 4.84
CA LEU A 18 -18.02 6.36 5.15
C LEU A 18 -19.30 7.17 5.17
N GLU A 19 -20.16 6.96 4.17
CA GLU A 19 -21.51 7.54 4.13
C GLU A 19 -22.51 6.57 4.80
N GLY A 20 -23.05 7.00 5.95
CA GLY A 20 -24.19 6.34 6.61
C GLY A 20 -23.82 5.31 7.68
N GLN A 21 -24.65 5.26 8.73
CA GLN A 21 -24.51 4.36 9.88
C GLN A 21 -24.29 2.91 9.45
N ALA A 22 -23.12 2.36 9.78
CA ALA A 22 -22.78 0.96 10.08
C ALA A 22 -23.70 -0.11 9.46
N SER A 23 -24.04 0.04 8.18
CA SER A 23 -24.78 -0.95 7.41
C SER A 23 -23.75 -1.75 6.64
N PRO A 24 -23.89 -3.08 6.53
CA PRO A 24 -22.90 -3.94 5.84
C PRO A 24 -22.73 -3.62 4.35
N SER A 25 -23.54 -2.70 3.81
CA SER A 25 -23.53 -2.23 2.42
C SER A 25 -23.22 -0.74 2.30
N SER A 26 -22.72 -0.09 3.36
CA SER A 26 -22.22 1.28 3.28
C SER A 26 -21.00 1.29 2.34
N ALA A 27 -21.16 1.93 1.18
CA ALA A 27 -20.15 1.95 0.12
C ALA A 27 -18.92 2.71 0.62
N LEU A 28 -17.88 1.96 1.02
CA LEU A 28 -16.59 2.50 1.43
C LEU A 28 -15.93 3.14 0.21
N HIS A 29 -16.04 4.46 0.10
CA HIS A 29 -15.33 5.21 -0.92
C HIS A 29 -14.25 6.07 -0.28
N GLY A 30 -13.34 6.58 -1.09
CA GLY A 30 -12.21 7.32 -0.58
C GLY A 30 -11.29 7.82 -1.67
N THR A 31 -10.16 8.37 -1.24
CA THR A 31 -9.15 8.93 -2.12
C THR A 31 -7.78 8.49 -1.62
N ILE A 32 -6.92 8.06 -2.54
CA ILE A 32 -5.51 7.77 -2.27
C ILE A 32 -4.64 8.73 -3.06
N ARG A 33 -3.60 9.27 -2.43
CA ARG A 33 -2.63 10.18 -3.06
C ARG A 33 -1.21 9.73 -2.81
N HIS A 34 -0.41 9.62 -3.88
CA HIS A 34 1.02 9.43 -3.80
C HIS A 34 1.71 10.79 -3.55
N ILE A 35 2.49 10.89 -2.48
CA ILE A 35 3.08 12.17 -2.05
C ILE A 35 4.15 12.64 -3.04
N GLN A 36 4.98 11.73 -3.53
CA GLN A 36 6.14 12.03 -4.36
C GLN A 36 5.72 12.48 -5.77
N SER A 37 4.75 11.80 -6.40
CA SER A 37 4.24 12.16 -7.73
C SER A 37 3.12 13.20 -7.70
N ALA A 38 2.54 13.47 -6.53
CA ALA A 38 1.28 14.20 -6.37
C ALA A 38 0.08 13.58 -7.14
N GLU A 39 0.20 12.34 -7.62
CA GLU A 39 -0.89 11.59 -8.27
C GLU A 39 -1.96 11.19 -7.26
N GLU A 40 -3.23 11.31 -7.65
CA GLU A 40 -4.39 11.03 -6.81
C GLU A 40 -5.39 10.14 -7.55
N LEU A 41 -6.01 9.21 -6.83
CA LEU A 41 -7.05 8.31 -7.31
C LEU A 41 -8.21 8.28 -6.32
N ASN A 42 -9.43 8.47 -6.81
CA ASN A 42 -10.64 8.16 -6.05
C ASN A 42 -10.99 6.69 -6.21
N PHE A 43 -11.30 6.02 -5.11
CA PHE A 43 -11.68 4.60 -5.08
C PHE A 43 -13.04 4.41 -4.43
N ASN A 44 -13.76 3.39 -4.87
CA ASN A 44 -15.03 2.92 -4.30
C ASN A 44 -14.87 1.55 -3.61
N GLU A 45 -13.72 0.91 -3.80
CA GLU A 45 -13.33 -0.32 -3.12
C GLU A 45 -11.85 -0.25 -2.70
N TRP A 46 -11.51 -0.87 -1.57
CA TRP A 46 -10.11 -0.93 -1.10
C TRP A 46 -9.14 -1.55 -2.12
N ARG A 47 -9.64 -2.48 -2.94
CA ARG A 47 -8.87 -3.12 -4.02
C ARG A 47 -8.27 -2.10 -4.99
N GLU A 48 -8.99 -1.04 -5.34
CA GLU A 48 -8.49 -0.01 -6.27
C GLU A 48 -7.32 0.79 -5.66
N ALA A 49 -7.37 1.03 -4.34
CA ALA A 49 -6.27 1.68 -3.62
C ALA A 49 -5.01 0.80 -3.56
N LEU A 50 -5.18 -0.53 -3.43
CA LEU A 50 -4.07 -1.49 -3.49
C LEU A 50 -3.41 -1.49 -4.87
N GLU A 51 -4.19 -1.58 -5.94
CA GLU A 51 -3.68 -1.52 -7.32
C GLU A 51 -2.91 -0.22 -7.59
N PHE A 52 -3.39 0.90 -7.04
CA PHE A 52 -2.67 2.18 -7.12
C PHE A 52 -1.30 2.12 -6.41
N MET A 53 -1.24 1.58 -5.18
CA MET A 53 0.04 1.45 -4.44
C MET A 53 1.02 0.50 -5.14
N HIS A 54 0.53 -0.58 -5.75
CA HIS A 54 1.35 -1.55 -6.50
C HIS A 54 2.09 -0.93 -7.68
N ARG A 55 1.63 0.21 -8.23
CA ARG A 55 2.33 0.94 -9.29
C ARG A 55 3.62 1.60 -8.82
N PHE A 56 3.76 1.83 -7.51
CA PHE A 56 4.88 2.58 -6.91
C PHE A 56 5.69 1.74 -5.92
N VAL A 57 5.18 0.58 -5.51
CA VAL A 57 5.85 -0.35 -4.60
C VAL A 57 5.81 -1.74 -5.22
N HIS A 58 6.98 -2.26 -5.60
CA HIS A 58 7.12 -3.65 -6.00
C HIS A 58 7.12 -4.53 -4.73
N LEU A 59 5.92 -4.96 -4.33
CA LEU A 59 5.70 -5.78 -3.13
C LEU A 59 6.39 -7.15 -3.18
N ASP A 60 6.88 -7.58 -4.33
CA ASP A 60 7.66 -8.82 -4.52
C ASP A 60 9.00 -8.79 -3.75
N GLU A 61 9.54 -7.60 -3.47
CA GLU A 61 10.81 -7.42 -2.75
C GLU A 61 10.63 -7.42 -1.22
N LEU A 62 9.39 -7.46 -0.71
CA LEU A 62 9.08 -7.48 0.71
C LEU A 62 8.87 -8.89 1.27
N GLN A 63 9.32 -9.94 0.55
CA GLN A 63 9.40 -11.28 1.13
C GLN A 63 10.20 -11.18 2.44
N PRO A 64 9.58 -11.42 3.62
CA PRO A 64 10.36 -11.52 4.85
C PRO A 64 11.41 -12.60 4.62
N PRO A 65 12.67 -12.41 5.06
CA PRO A 65 13.70 -13.42 4.87
C PRO A 65 13.12 -14.75 5.35
N SER A 66 13.00 -15.71 4.44
CA SER A 66 12.47 -17.04 4.74
C SER A 66 13.19 -17.50 6.00
N ALA A 67 12.42 -17.74 7.07
CA ALA A 67 12.97 -18.05 8.39
C ALA A 67 14.10 -19.08 8.25
N PRO A 68 15.22 -18.93 8.99
CA PRO A 68 16.30 -19.90 8.92
C PRO A 68 15.71 -21.29 9.19
N GLN A 69 15.74 -22.15 8.18
CA GLN A 69 15.32 -23.54 8.30
C GLN A 69 16.22 -24.16 9.36
N THR A 70 15.73 -24.31 10.60
CA THR A 70 16.45 -25.07 11.60
C THR A 70 16.46 -26.52 11.14
N PRO A 71 17.64 -27.11 10.87
CA PRO A 71 17.70 -28.54 10.58
C PRO A 71 17.19 -29.27 11.83
N ILE A 72 16.12 -30.04 11.66
CA ILE A 72 15.68 -31.04 12.62
C ILE A 72 16.81 -32.07 12.74
N THR A 73 17.37 -32.20 13.95
CA THR A 73 18.21 -33.32 14.37
C THR A 73 17.39 -34.27 15.21
#